data_AF-A0A3D4UY61-F1
#
_entry.id   AF-A0A3D4UY61-F1
#
_cell.length_a   1.000
_cell.length_b   1.000
_cell.length_c   1.000
_cell.angle_alpha   90.00
_cell.angle_beta   90.00
_cell.angle_gamma   90.00
#
_symmetry.space_group_name_H-M   'P 1'
#
loop_
_entity.id
_entity.type
_entity.pdbx_description
1 polymer ?
#
loop_
_entity_poly.entity_id
_entity_poly.type
_entity_poly.pdbx_seq_one_letter_code
_entity_poly.pdbx_strand_id
1 'polypeptide(L)'
;MQWDDPKTKNVPWECRGSLPHPSVLQSMNADEQRLEGYGSSLVDRAIKEFKPDIYIGMEDIWAFAGYHSRPWWSKINTMIWSTLDSLPILQQAVDFAPKVKNYYVWASFAEKAMKELGYDHVKTLRGSLDTSEFFRYSDQDRAKLRASLGLKDEYIVGFVFRNQLRKSVPNLLDGFKLFKEKVPKAKLLLHTSWSEGWNIPQLLEEKGIDISDILTTYICHKCDTYYVTPFRGQDQNCAHCKTEKCVHTTNTGKGISEEQLNHIYNLMDVYCHPFTSGGQEIPIQEAKLTELITLVTDYSCGEDNCTEESGGIPLKWHEYREPGTQFIKASTDVNDIFERLCQVYEMNESERAEQGKKSRQWVIDNFSIDVIGKKVEEILDGMPSINYDFALKPLKMNPDYQPSRAYESAEDFLIDLYKNILRDSVDKNSQGLKHWAAQLKGGTPKENILNHFRQVARDHNQKSSVPSLETVLGTEDLGKRIGVVIPQSESDVFLVNSLMQNLKKQYKDFNIYVFTDPKYYPYIEDNPAVYKCLPYSPQVENVLGLEGAGAHKGFFEMVFHPHITTQKNLSFMHNGINKHQFSLI
;
A
#
# COMPACT_ATOMS: atom_id res chain seq x y z
N MET A 1 -0.39 9.74 6.74
CA MET A 1 -0.61 11.14 7.19
C MET A 1 -2.04 11.26 7.69
N GLN A 2 -2.30 12.08 8.71
CA GLN A 2 -3.67 12.37 9.14
C GLN A 2 -4.40 13.24 8.11
N TRP A 3 -5.74 13.28 8.15
CA TRP A 3 -6.58 13.96 7.15
C TRP A 3 -6.10 15.39 6.79
N ASP A 4 -5.83 16.22 7.79
CA ASP A 4 -5.38 17.62 7.65
C ASP A 4 -3.89 17.82 7.97
N ASP A 5 -3.06 16.79 7.78
CA ASP A 5 -1.62 16.88 8.03
C ASP A 5 -1.00 18.06 7.23
N PRO A 6 -0.22 18.96 7.85
CA PRO A 6 0.34 20.12 7.16
C PRO A 6 1.11 19.78 5.88
N LYS A 7 1.69 18.58 5.78
CA LYS A 7 2.42 18.12 4.59
C LYS A 7 1.54 18.00 3.35
N THR A 8 0.22 17.82 3.51
CA THR A 8 -0.70 17.75 2.36
C THR A 8 -0.84 19.10 1.65
N LYS A 9 -0.41 20.20 2.27
CA LYS A 9 -0.41 21.55 1.66
C LYS A 9 0.83 21.83 0.79
N ASN A 10 1.77 20.88 0.73
CA ASN A 10 3.01 21.04 -0.04
C ASN A 10 2.85 20.66 -1.52
N VAL A 11 1.68 20.17 -1.93
CA VAL A 11 1.36 19.84 -3.33
C VAL A 11 0.36 20.85 -3.90
N PRO A 12 0.38 21.12 -5.22
CA PRO A 12 -0.44 22.19 -5.82
C PRO A 12 -1.92 21.80 -6.03
N TRP A 13 -2.33 20.59 -5.67
CA TRP A 13 -3.70 20.09 -5.75
C TRP A 13 -4.26 19.78 -4.35
N GLU A 14 -5.58 19.61 -4.25
CA GLU A 14 -6.21 19.20 -2.99
C GLU A 14 -5.70 17.82 -2.56
N CYS A 15 -5.10 17.76 -1.39
CA CYS A 15 -4.55 16.53 -0.81
C CYS A 15 -5.04 16.37 0.63
N ARG A 16 -5.36 15.13 1.00
CA ARG A 16 -5.76 14.73 2.36
C ARG A 16 -5.02 13.47 2.75
N GLY A 17 -4.68 13.36 4.03
CA GLY A 17 -4.11 12.12 4.55
C GLY A 17 -5.18 11.04 4.73
N SER A 18 -4.78 9.79 4.53
CA SER A 18 -5.69 8.63 4.61
C SER A 18 -5.63 7.87 5.93
N LEU A 19 -4.86 8.33 6.94
CA LEU A 19 -4.77 7.66 8.24
C LEU A 19 -5.66 8.32 9.30
N PRO A 20 -6.49 7.55 10.02
CA PRO A 20 -7.18 8.03 11.21
C PRO A 20 -6.22 8.51 12.32
N HIS A 21 -6.77 9.22 13.31
CA HIS A 21 -5.98 9.65 14.47
C HIS A 21 -5.46 8.42 15.25
N PRO A 22 -4.21 8.44 15.77
CA PRO A 22 -3.62 7.28 16.46
C PRO A 22 -4.46 6.70 17.61
N SER A 23 -5.20 7.54 18.34
CA SER A 23 -6.11 7.07 19.40
C SER A 23 -7.25 6.20 18.88
N VAL A 24 -7.74 6.48 17.67
CA VAL A 24 -8.77 5.66 17.00
C VAL A 24 -8.16 4.32 16.58
N LEU A 25 -6.97 4.34 15.97
CA LEU A 25 -6.26 3.13 15.56
C LEU A 25 -5.94 2.22 16.74
N GLN A 26 -5.51 2.77 17.88
CA GLN A 26 -5.20 1.98 19.08
C GLN A 26 -6.43 1.28 19.68
N SER A 27 -7.64 1.74 19.39
CA SER A 27 -8.88 1.10 19.82
C SER A 27 -9.35 -0.05 18.91
N MET A 28 -8.73 -0.19 17.74
CA MET A 28 -9.05 -1.18 16.72
C MET A 28 -8.18 -2.43 16.87
N ASN A 29 -8.66 -3.57 16.36
CA ASN A 29 -7.83 -4.78 16.25
C ASN A 29 -6.79 -4.65 15.11
N ALA A 30 -5.87 -5.60 15.01
CA ALA A 30 -4.76 -5.54 14.04
C ALA A 30 -5.24 -5.52 12.56
N ASP A 31 -6.32 -6.25 12.24
CA ASP A 31 -6.84 -6.29 10.87
C ASP A 31 -7.53 -4.97 10.49
N GLU A 32 -8.29 -4.40 11.42
CA GLU A 32 -8.90 -3.08 11.26
C GLU A 32 -7.83 -2.00 11.10
N GLN A 33 -6.79 -2.01 11.94
CA GLN A 33 -5.66 -1.09 11.81
C GLN A 33 -4.96 -1.21 10.46
N ARG A 34 -4.81 -2.44 9.94
CA ARG A 34 -4.23 -2.68 8.60
C ARG A 34 -5.11 -2.08 7.50
N LEU A 35 -6.43 -2.28 7.55
CA LEU A 35 -7.36 -1.72 6.57
C LEU A 35 -7.37 -0.18 6.61
N GLU A 36 -7.33 0.40 7.81
CA GLU A 36 -7.21 1.85 7.98
C GLU A 36 -5.84 2.38 7.53
N GLY A 37 -4.80 1.56 7.60
CA GLY A 37 -3.49 1.83 6.98
C GLY A 37 -3.59 2.12 5.48
N TYR A 38 -4.55 1.50 4.80
CA TYR A 38 -4.87 1.71 3.39
C TYR A 38 -6.06 2.66 3.16
N GLY A 39 -6.46 3.42 4.18
CA GLY A 39 -7.49 4.46 4.06
C GLY A 39 -8.93 3.98 4.02
N SER A 40 -9.21 2.75 4.49
CA SER A 40 -10.55 2.13 4.48
C SER A 40 -11.70 3.08 4.86
N SER A 41 -11.60 3.84 5.96
CA SER A 41 -12.66 4.78 6.36
C SER A 41 -12.54 6.16 5.69
N LEU A 42 -11.32 6.66 5.50
CA LEU A 42 -11.08 8.02 5.03
C LEU A 42 -11.29 8.17 3.52
N VAL A 43 -11.15 7.11 2.73
CA VAL A 43 -11.59 7.11 1.32
C VAL A 43 -13.12 7.27 1.25
N ASP A 44 -13.89 6.58 2.09
CA ASP A 44 -15.35 6.74 2.13
C ASP A 44 -15.76 8.18 2.46
N ARG A 45 -15.00 8.85 3.34
CA ARG A 45 -15.16 10.28 3.64
C ARG A 45 -14.85 11.14 2.41
N ALA A 46 -13.72 10.87 1.72
CA ALA A 46 -13.32 11.60 0.52
C ALA A 46 -14.40 11.53 -0.58
N ILE A 47 -14.96 10.34 -0.82
CA ILE A 47 -16.05 10.17 -1.80
C ILE A 47 -17.28 11.01 -1.43
N LYS A 48 -17.64 11.07 -0.15
CA LYS A 48 -18.78 11.86 0.33
C LYS A 48 -18.56 13.36 0.21
N GLU A 49 -17.37 13.84 0.56
CA GLU A 49 -17.04 15.27 0.61
C GLU A 49 -16.76 15.82 -0.80
N PHE A 50 -15.90 15.15 -1.56
CA PHE A 50 -15.43 15.65 -2.85
C PHE A 50 -16.32 15.27 -4.03
N LYS A 51 -17.11 14.20 -3.88
CA LYS A 51 -17.97 13.67 -4.95
C LYS A 51 -17.22 13.53 -6.29
N PRO A 52 -16.11 12.76 -6.34
CA PRO A 52 -15.32 12.65 -7.55
C PRO A 52 -16.03 11.83 -8.64
N ASP A 53 -15.87 12.19 -9.91
CA ASP A 53 -16.36 11.38 -11.03
C ASP A 53 -15.63 10.04 -11.16
N ILE A 54 -14.37 10.00 -10.71
CA ILE A 54 -13.46 8.87 -10.88
C ILE A 54 -12.71 8.59 -9.57
N TYR A 55 -12.65 7.31 -9.20
CA TYR A 55 -11.73 6.79 -8.19
C TYR A 55 -10.64 5.96 -8.86
N ILE A 56 -9.38 6.28 -8.59
CA ILE A 56 -8.22 5.50 -9.02
C ILE A 56 -7.52 4.92 -7.78
N GLY A 57 -7.52 3.61 -7.66
CA GLY A 57 -6.73 2.88 -6.67
C GLY A 57 -5.36 2.55 -7.23
N MET A 58 -4.32 3.19 -6.70
CA MET A 58 -2.91 2.95 -7.06
C MET A 58 -2.15 2.40 -5.86
N GLU A 59 -2.06 1.08 -5.77
CA GLU A 59 -1.35 0.37 -4.70
C GLU A 59 -1.25 -1.13 -5.06
N ASP A 60 -0.56 -1.90 -4.23
CA ASP A 60 -0.66 -3.35 -4.23
C ASP A 60 -2.10 -3.83 -4.02
N ILE A 61 -2.46 -4.90 -4.73
CA ILE A 61 -3.86 -5.36 -4.83
C ILE A 61 -4.52 -5.69 -3.49
N TRP A 62 -3.72 -6.06 -2.47
CA TRP A 62 -4.25 -6.36 -1.14
C TRP A 62 -4.79 -5.13 -0.41
N ALA A 63 -4.35 -3.92 -0.77
CA ALA A 63 -4.86 -2.67 -0.20
C ALA A 63 -6.34 -2.45 -0.53
N PHE A 64 -6.83 -3.02 -1.63
CA PHE A 64 -8.22 -2.85 -2.11
C PHE A 64 -9.17 -3.93 -1.60
N ALA A 65 -8.76 -4.72 -0.60
CA ALA A 65 -9.63 -5.71 0.04
C ALA A 65 -10.96 -5.07 0.47
N GLY A 66 -12.08 -5.61 -0.03
CA GLY A 66 -13.42 -5.12 0.31
C GLY A 66 -13.84 -3.79 -0.33
N TYR A 67 -13.01 -3.14 -1.16
CA TYR A 67 -13.41 -1.88 -1.82
C TYR A 67 -14.57 -2.06 -2.81
N HIS A 68 -14.62 -3.19 -3.50
CA HIS A 68 -15.69 -3.53 -4.44
C HIS A 68 -17.09 -3.59 -3.82
N SER A 69 -17.20 -3.78 -2.50
CA SER A 69 -18.48 -3.83 -1.79
C SER A 69 -18.91 -2.48 -1.22
N ARG A 70 -18.10 -1.42 -1.40
CA ARG A 70 -18.43 -0.08 -0.90
C ARG A 70 -19.67 0.47 -1.65
N PRO A 71 -20.54 1.23 -0.96
CA PRO A 71 -21.76 1.78 -1.56
C PRO A 71 -21.56 2.60 -2.84
N TRP A 72 -20.40 3.24 -2.96
CA TRP A 72 -20.05 4.10 -4.10
C TRP A 72 -19.39 3.34 -5.25
N TRP A 73 -18.85 2.13 -5.04
CA TRP A 73 -17.97 1.44 -6.01
C TRP A 73 -18.62 1.25 -7.38
N SER A 74 -19.90 0.89 -7.40
CA SER A 74 -20.68 0.69 -8.63
C SER A 74 -21.40 1.96 -9.13
N LYS A 75 -21.21 3.09 -8.46
CA LYS A 75 -21.89 4.36 -8.72
C LYS A 75 -21.00 5.42 -9.34
N ILE A 76 -19.69 5.29 -9.15
CA ILE A 76 -18.67 6.16 -9.73
C ILE A 76 -17.77 5.34 -10.65
N ASN A 77 -17.02 5.99 -11.51
CA ASN A 77 -16.04 5.27 -12.31
C ASN A 77 -14.87 4.81 -11.43
N THR A 78 -14.48 3.55 -11.57
CA THR A 78 -13.41 2.97 -10.79
C THR A 78 -12.31 2.43 -11.70
N MET A 79 -11.08 2.72 -11.32
CA MET A 79 -9.86 2.21 -11.93
C MET A 79 -8.96 1.64 -10.85
N ILE A 80 -8.34 0.50 -11.14
CA ILE A 80 -7.26 -0.06 -10.33
C ILE A 80 -6.03 -0.10 -11.18
N TRP A 81 -4.92 0.36 -10.61
CA TRP A 81 -3.64 0.40 -11.28
C TRP A 81 -2.57 -0.13 -10.33
N SER A 82 -2.30 -1.44 -10.43
CA SER A 82 -1.64 -2.20 -9.38
C SER A 82 -0.40 -2.95 -9.88
N THR A 83 0.55 -3.17 -8.99
CA THR A 83 1.71 -4.01 -9.26
C THR A 83 1.35 -5.48 -9.06
N LEU A 84 1.57 -6.32 -10.07
CA LEU A 84 1.55 -7.77 -9.97
C LEU A 84 2.85 -8.29 -10.58
N ASP A 85 3.74 -8.81 -9.74
CA ASP A 85 5.14 -9.10 -10.13
C ASP A 85 5.51 -10.58 -10.04
N SER A 86 4.58 -11.43 -9.62
CA SER A 86 4.85 -12.82 -9.25
C SER A 86 3.82 -13.77 -9.86
N LEU A 87 4.25 -14.97 -10.24
CA LEU A 87 3.40 -16.08 -10.64
C LEU A 87 3.40 -17.20 -9.58
N PRO A 88 2.32 -17.97 -9.42
CA PRO A 88 0.99 -17.71 -9.97
C PRO A 88 0.45 -16.37 -9.46
N ILE A 89 -0.40 -15.70 -10.24
CA ILE A 89 -0.99 -14.43 -9.83
C ILE A 89 -1.70 -14.61 -8.47
N LEU A 90 -1.47 -13.66 -7.56
CA LEU A 90 -2.09 -13.67 -6.23
C LEU A 90 -3.61 -13.85 -6.37
N GLN A 91 -4.19 -14.82 -5.65
CA GLN A 91 -5.60 -15.14 -5.78
C GLN A 91 -6.50 -13.92 -5.57
N GLN A 92 -6.14 -13.01 -4.67
CA GLN A 92 -6.89 -11.78 -4.48
C GLN A 92 -7.00 -10.94 -5.76
N ALA A 93 -5.94 -10.84 -6.57
CA ALA A 93 -6.00 -10.16 -7.86
C ALA A 93 -6.91 -10.86 -8.86
N VAL A 94 -6.87 -12.20 -8.87
CA VAL A 94 -7.75 -13.04 -9.69
C VAL A 94 -9.21 -12.85 -9.29
N ASP A 95 -9.51 -12.87 -7.99
CA ASP A 95 -10.87 -12.67 -7.45
C ASP A 95 -11.38 -11.25 -7.67
N PHE A 96 -10.48 -10.27 -7.75
CA PHE A 96 -10.83 -8.86 -7.98
C PHE A 96 -11.09 -8.54 -9.44
N ALA A 97 -10.48 -9.29 -10.37
CA ALA A 97 -10.60 -9.05 -11.81
C ALA A 97 -12.04 -8.95 -12.34
N PRO A 98 -13.00 -9.84 -12.00
CA PRO A 98 -14.39 -9.70 -12.45
C PRO A 98 -15.15 -8.52 -11.81
N LYS A 99 -14.55 -7.84 -10.83
CA LYS A 99 -15.15 -6.76 -10.03
C LYS A 99 -14.67 -5.37 -10.45
N VAL A 100 -13.68 -5.31 -11.32
CA VAL A 100 -13.04 -4.08 -11.79
C VAL A 100 -13.12 -4.02 -13.32
N LYS A 101 -13.74 -2.96 -13.85
CA LYS A 101 -13.83 -2.76 -15.30
C LYS A 101 -12.50 -2.25 -15.87
N ASN A 102 -11.92 -1.24 -15.23
CA ASN A 102 -10.67 -0.61 -15.65
C ASN A 102 -9.53 -1.12 -14.75
N TYR A 103 -8.95 -2.26 -15.11
CA TYR A 103 -7.90 -2.90 -14.32
C TYR A 103 -6.58 -2.88 -15.08
N TYR A 104 -5.64 -2.11 -14.57
CA TYR A 104 -4.32 -1.95 -15.15
C TYR A 104 -3.21 -2.51 -14.26
N VAL A 105 -2.20 -3.09 -14.90
CA VAL A 105 -1.02 -3.68 -14.25
C VAL A 105 0.25 -3.04 -14.79
N TRP A 106 1.31 -2.96 -13.97
CA TRP A 106 2.49 -2.17 -14.31
C TRP A 106 3.41 -2.79 -15.37
N ALA A 107 3.34 -4.10 -15.61
CA ALA A 107 4.18 -4.82 -16.56
C ALA A 107 3.38 -5.77 -17.45
N SER A 108 3.86 -6.02 -18.68
CA SER A 108 3.19 -6.93 -19.63
C SER A 108 3.14 -8.37 -19.13
N PHE A 109 4.10 -8.76 -18.29
CA PHE A 109 4.13 -10.03 -17.57
C PHE A 109 2.79 -10.39 -16.91
N ALA A 110 2.21 -9.46 -16.15
CA ALA A 110 0.96 -9.69 -15.46
C ALA A 110 -0.25 -9.64 -16.41
N GLU A 111 -0.24 -8.81 -17.45
CA GLU A 111 -1.29 -8.81 -18.47
C GLU A 111 -1.34 -10.18 -19.16
N LYS A 112 -0.19 -10.73 -19.58
CA LYS A 112 -0.11 -12.06 -20.20
C LYS A 112 -0.73 -13.14 -19.30
N ALA A 113 -0.33 -13.18 -18.03
CA ALA A 113 -0.82 -14.16 -17.08
C ALA A 113 -2.32 -14.01 -16.77
N MET A 114 -2.82 -12.77 -16.65
CA MET A 114 -4.25 -12.52 -16.45
C MET A 114 -5.08 -12.89 -17.68
N LYS A 115 -4.53 -12.67 -18.88
CA LYS A 115 -5.14 -13.09 -20.14
C LYS A 115 -5.24 -14.61 -20.27
N GLU A 116 -4.21 -15.35 -19.87
CA GLU A 116 -4.24 -16.82 -19.82
C GLU A 116 -5.34 -17.36 -18.89
N LEU A 117 -5.66 -16.62 -17.82
CA LEU A 117 -6.78 -16.92 -16.92
C LEU A 117 -8.16 -16.53 -17.50
N GLY A 118 -8.19 -15.83 -18.64
CA GLY A 118 -9.40 -15.39 -19.34
C GLY A 118 -9.81 -13.93 -19.09
N TYR A 119 -8.92 -13.09 -18.55
CA TYR A 119 -9.20 -11.69 -18.24
C TYR A 119 -8.59 -10.72 -19.26
N ASP A 120 -9.12 -10.71 -20.48
CA ASP A 120 -8.65 -9.85 -21.57
C ASP A 120 -8.75 -8.35 -21.27
N HIS A 121 -9.60 -7.94 -20.32
CA HIS A 121 -9.80 -6.55 -19.92
C HIS A 121 -8.69 -6.02 -19.01
N VAL A 122 -7.86 -6.89 -18.42
CA VAL A 122 -6.70 -6.46 -17.64
C VAL A 122 -5.59 -6.07 -18.60
N LYS A 123 -5.11 -4.82 -18.51
CA LYS A 123 -4.15 -4.24 -19.47
C LYS A 123 -2.91 -3.69 -18.80
N THR A 124 -1.79 -3.67 -19.51
CA THR A 124 -0.59 -3.01 -19.03
C THR A 124 -0.71 -1.50 -19.18
N LEU A 125 -0.52 -0.80 -18.07
CA LEU A 125 -0.26 0.64 -18.01
C LEU A 125 0.97 0.82 -17.12
N ARG A 126 2.08 1.29 -17.69
CA ARG A 126 3.35 1.44 -16.98
C ARG A 126 3.36 2.74 -16.18
N GLY A 127 4.05 2.76 -15.04
CA GLY A 127 4.31 3.98 -14.30
C GLY A 127 5.17 4.96 -15.09
N SER A 128 4.86 6.25 -14.99
CA SER A 128 5.63 7.31 -15.65
C SER A 128 6.92 7.62 -14.90
N LEU A 129 7.94 8.10 -15.61
CA LEU A 129 9.10 8.79 -15.03
C LEU A 129 9.47 10.04 -15.83
N ASP A 130 10.09 10.99 -15.14
CA ASP A 130 10.69 12.14 -15.80
C ASP A 130 11.95 11.72 -16.56
N THR A 131 12.04 12.11 -17.82
CA THR A 131 13.13 11.72 -18.73
C THR A 131 14.19 12.80 -18.89
N SER A 132 14.02 13.97 -18.28
CA SER A 132 15.03 15.04 -18.30
C SER A 132 16.08 14.94 -17.19
N GLU A 133 15.77 14.30 -16.07
CA GLU A 133 16.67 14.23 -14.91
C GLU A 133 17.91 13.34 -15.16
N PHE A 134 17.76 12.31 -16.01
CA PHE A 134 18.81 11.35 -16.32
C PHE A 134 19.23 11.44 -17.78
N PHE A 135 20.53 11.62 -17.99
CA PHE A 135 21.10 11.74 -19.32
C PHE A 135 22.59 11.43 -19.32
N ARG A 136 23.09 10.92 -20.46
CA ARG A 136 24.51 10.64 -20.65
C ARG A 136 25.29 11.96 -20.71
N TYR A 137 26.36 12.05 -19.94
CA TYR A 137 27.35 13.13 -20.04
C TYR A 137 28.27 12.93 -21.24
N SER A 138 28.90 14.01 -21.70
CA SER A 138 29.96 13.91 -22.70
C SER A 138 31.08 13.00 -22.17
N ASP A 139 31.79 12.27 -23.05
CA ASP A 139 32.87 11.38 -22.61
C ASP A 139 33.97 12.14 -21.85
N GLN A 140 34.20 13.42 -22.22
CA GLN A 140 35.13 14.30 -21.50
C GLN A 140 34.65 14.60 -20.08
N ASP A 141 33.37 14.89 -19.88
CA ASP A 141 32.84 15.20 -18.55
C ASP A 141 32.68 13.96 -17.69
N ARG A 142 32.36 12.80 -18.28
CA ARG A 142 32.45 11.49 -17.62
C ARG A 142 33.87 11.22 -17.13
N ALA A 143 34.88 11.46 -17.97
CA ALA A 143 36.28 11.28 -17.58
C ALA A 143 36.70 12.24 -16.45
N LYS A 144 36.30 13.51 -16.50
CA LYS A 144 36.54 14.47 -15.40
C LYS A 144 35.84 14.03 -14.11
N LEU A 145 34.59 13.58 -14.19
CA LEU A 145 33.81 13.11 -13.06
C LEU A 145 34.48 11.90 -12.39
N ARG A 146 34.87 10.90 -13.17
CA ARG A 146 35.61 9.73 -12.66
C ARG A 146 36.92 10.16 -12.01
N ALA A 147 37.71 11.00 -12.69
CA ALA A 147 39.00 11.47 -12.17
C ALA A 147 38.86 12.22 -10.83
N SER A 148 37.78 12.99 -10.66
CA SER A 148 37.49 13.72 -9.41
C SER A 148 37.23 12.80 -8.21
N LEU A 149 36.82 11.56 -8.47
CA LEU A 149 36.55 10.52 -7.47
C LEU A 149 37.67 9.48 -7.39
N GLY A 150 38.81 9.72 -8.05
CA GLY A 150 39.94 8.80 -8.06
C GLY A 150 39.71 7.54 -8.90
N LEU A 151 38.76 7.59 -9.84
CA LEU A 151 38.47 6.52 -10.80
C LEU A 151 39.04 6.96 -12.15
N LYS A 152 39.77 6.09 -12.85
CA LYS A 152 40.33 6.40 -14.18
C LYS A 152 40.13 5.25 -15.15
N ASP A 153 40.85 4.16 -14.93
CA ASP A 153 40.94 3.05 -15.89
C ASP A 153 40.08 1.84 -15.48
N GLU A 154 39.38 1.94 -14.35
CA GLU A 154 38.53 0.86 -13.86
C GLU A 154 37.33 0.66 -14.77
N TYR A 155 36.85 -0.58 -14.88
CA TYR A 155 35.56 -0.88 -15.52
C TYR A 155 34.49 -1.04 -14.44
N ILE A 156 33.48 -0.17 -14.42
CA ILE A 156 32.53 -0.05 -13.32
C ILE A 156 31.21 -0.73 -13.70
N VAL A 157 30.94 -1.86 -13.06
CA VAL A 157 29.62 -2.50 -13.05
C VAL A 157 28.80 -1.82 -11.96
N GLY A 158 27.63 -1.28 -12.29
CA GLY A 158 26.79 -0.60 -11.33
C GLY A 158 25.48 -1.30 -11.03
N PHE A 159 25.01 -1.17 -9.79
CA PHE A 159 23.71 -1.63 -9.34
C PHE A 159 23.11 -0.62 -8.35
N VAL A 160 21.96 -0.03 -8.73
CA VAL A 160 21.19 0.93 -7.92
C VAL A 160 19.94 0.21 -7.41
N PHE A 161 19.83 0.07 -6.09
CA PHE A 161 18.74 -0.70 -5.49
C PHE A 161 18.57 -0.37 -4.00
N ARG A 162 17.37 -0.62 -3.48
CA ARG A 162 17.17 -0.75 -2.03
C ARG A 162 17.60 -2.14 -1.58
N ASN A 163 18.40 -2.24 -0.52
CA ASN A 163 18.94 -3.52 -0.05
C ASN A 163 17.83 -4.38 0.57
N GLN A 164 17.22 -5.23 -0.25
CA GLN A 164 16.11 -6.11 0.09
C GLN A 164 16.41 -7.52 -0.41
N LEU A 165 15.83 -8.53 0.24
CA LEU A 165 16.05 -9.96 -0.07
C LEU A 165 15.80 -10.31 -1.55
N ARG A 166 14.84 -9.63 -2.20
CA ARG A 166 14.50 -9.84 -3.61
C ARG A 166 15.55 -9.33 -4.61
N LYS A 167 16.57 -8.60 -4.15
CA LYS A 167 17.69 -8.14 -4.99
C LYS A 167 18.78 -9.19 -4.85
N SER A 168 19.10 -9.88 -5.95
CA SER A 168 19.96 -11.07 -5.95
C SER A 168 21.45 -10.72 -5.80
N VAL A 169 21.77 -9.96 -4.75
CA VAL A 169 23.12 -9.48 -4.43
C VAL A 169 24.13 -10.63 -4.33
N PRO A 170 23.82 -11.77 -3.69
CA PRO A 170 24.76 -12.90 -3.67
C PRO A 170 25.15 -13.38 -5.07
N ASN A 171 24.18 -13.53 -5.98
CA ASN A 171 24.41 -13.98 -7.36
C ASN A 171 25.21 -12.95 -8.16
N LEU A 172 24.94 -11.65 -7.95
CA LEU A 172 25.72 -10.57 -8.56
C LEU A 172 27.20 -10.64 -8.14
N LEU A 173 27.44 -10.85 -6.84
CA LEU A 173 28.80 -10.94 -6.30
C LEU A 173 29.56 -12.14 -6.89
N ASP A 174 28.91 -13.30 -7.02
CA ASP A 174 29.52 -14.47 -7.64
C ASP A 174 29.84 -14.24 -9.14
N GLY A 175 28.90 -13.67 -9.90
CA GLY A 175 29.11 -13.37 -11.31
C GLY A 175 30.18 -12.28 -11.53
N PHE A 176 30.20 -11.26 -10.66
CA PHE A 176 31.22 -10.22 -10.66
C PHE A 176 32.61 -10.77 -10.32
N LYS A 177 32.71 -11.72 -9.38
CA LYS A 177 33.98 -12.37 -9.03
C LYS A 177 34.61 -13.04 -10.25
N LEU A 178 33.84 -13.83 -10.99
CA LEU A 178 34.30 -14.45 -12.24
C LEU A 178 34.71 -13.40 -13.28
N PHE A 179 33.94 -12.32 -13.40
CA PHE A 179 34.25 -11.24 -14.33
C PHE A 179 35.56 -10.52 -13.96
N LYS A 180 35.78 -10.27 -12.68
CA LYS A 180 36.98 -9.62 -12.13
C LYS A 180 38.26 -10.44 -12.37
N GLU A 181 38.18 -11.77 -12.35
CA GLU A 181 39.30 -12.64 -12.70
C GLU A 181 39.75 -12.42 -14.16
N LYS A 182 38.80 -12.17 -15.08
CA LYS A 182 39.08 -11.86 -16.49
C LYS A 182 39.43 -10.38 -16.73
N VAL A 183 38.86 -9.48 -15.94
CA VAL A 183 39.04 -8.02 -16.04
C VAL A 183 39.55 -7.47 -14.70
N PRO A 184 40.87 -7.56 -14.41
CA PRO A 184 41.42 -7.24 -13.09
C PRO A 184 41.22 -5.80 -12.61
N LYS A 185 40.91 -4.86 -13.51
CA LYS A 185 40.57 -3.47 -13.17
C LYS A 185 39.07 -3.23 -12.94
N ALA A 186 38.23 -4.26 -12.99
CA ALA A 186 36.80 -4.10 -12.76
C ALA A 186 36.49 -3.71 -11.31
N LYS A 187 35.48 -2.87 -11.10
CA LYS A 187 34.92 -2.54 -9.78
C LYS A 187 33.40 -2.70 -9.81
N LEU A 188 32.81 -3.03 -8.68
CA LEU A 188 31.35 -3.14 -8.51
C LEU A 188 30.84 -1.98 -7.65
N LEU A 189 30.00 -1.12 -8.22
CA LEU A 189 29.38 0.00 -7.52
C LEU A 189 27.97 -0.38 -7.05
N LEU A 190 27.83 -0.55 -5.74
CA LEU A 190 26.55 -0.84 -5.08
C LEU A 190 26.01 0.47 -4.48
N HIS A 191 25.13 1.14 -5.22
CA HIS A 191 24.39 2.30 -4.71
C HIS A 191 23.18 1.80 -3.92
N THR A 192 23.39 1.60 -2.61
CA THR A 192 22.39 1.04 -1.71
C THR A 192 22.67 1.41 -0.26
N SER A 193 21.71 1.12 0.63
CA SER A 193 21.95 1.14 2.07
C SER A 193 22.70 -0.13 2.51
N TRP A 194 23.82 0.07 3.20
CA TRP A 194 24.58 -1.02 3.80
C TRP A 194 24.15 -1.34 5.24
N SER A 195 23.08 -0.71 5.72
CA SER A 195 22.55 -0.89 7.08
C SER A 195 21.20 -1.63 7.13
N GLU A 196 20.69 -2.13 6.00
CA GLU A 196 19.48 -2.97 5.93
C GLU A 196 19.70 -4.14 4.97
N GLY A 197 18.83 -5.17 5.00
CA GLY A 197 18.83 -6.24 4.01
C GLY A 197 20.02 -7.20 4.09
N TRP A 198 20.66 -7.45 2.96
CA TRP A 198 21.80 -8.36 2.84
C TRP A 198 23.01 -7.83 3.63
N ASN A 199 23.65 -8.70 4.40
CA ASN A 199 24.93 -8.42 5.05
C ASN A 199 26.08 -8.48 4.03
N ILE A 200 26.20 -7.44 3.21
CA ILE A 200 27.18 -7.38 2.11
C ILE A 200 28.62 -7.57 2.61
N PRO A 201 29.08 -6.94 3.71
CA PRO A 201 30.44 -7.18 4.22
C PRO A 201 30.74 -8.65 4.50
N GLN A 202 29.81 -9.37 5.14
CA GLN A 202 29.96 -10.80 5.40
C GLN A 202 29.96 -11.62 4.11
N LEU A 203 29.07 -11.30 3.15
CA LEU A 203 29.04 -11.98 1.85
C LEU A 203 30.36 -11.81 1.07
N LEU A 204 31.00 -10.65 1.17
CA LEU A 204 32.31 -10.40 0.54
C LEU A 204 33.40 -11.27 1.16
N GLU A 205 33.42 -11.37 2.50
CA GLU A 205 34.36 -12.23 3.23
C GLU A 205 34.17 -13.71 2.87
N GLU A 206 32.92 -14.20 2.92
CA GLU A 206 32.56 -15.58 2.57
C GLU A 206 32.95 -15.94 1.12
N LYS A 207 32.80 -15.00 0.19
CA LYS A 207 33.12 -15.19 -1.23
C LYS A 207 34.58 -14.88 -1.56
N GLY A 208 35.36 -14.35 -0.62
CA GLY A 208 36.75 -13.95 -0.84
C GLY A 208 36.91 -12.81 -1.85
N ILE A 209 36.00 -11.83 -1.82
CA ILE A 209 36.05 -10.63 -2.68
C ILE A 209 36.66 -9.48 -1.87
N ASP A 210 37.69 -8.82 -2.42
CA ASP A 210 38.33 -7.69 -1.76
C ASP A 210 37.36 -6.49 -1.70
N ILE A 211 37.13 -5.95 -0.51
CA ILE A 211 36.25 -4.79 -0.31
C ILE A 211 36.69 -3.55 -1.08
N SER A 212 37.99 -3.44 -1.41
CA SER A 212 38.52 -2.35 -2.24
C SER A 212 38.03 -2.39 -3.69
N ASP A 213 37.54 -3.53 -4.17
CA ASP A 213 36.90 -3.68 -5.48
C ASP A 213 35.41 -3.32 -5.48
N ILE A 214 34.82 -3.13 -4.28
CA ILE A 214 33.41 -2.78 -4.11
C ILE A 214 33.31 -1.32 -3.73
N LEU A 215 32.62 -0.53 -4.54
CA LEU A 215 32.33 0.88 -4.26
C LEU A 215 30.92 1.03 -3.69
N THR A 216 30.73 2.03 -2.83
CA THR A 216 29.42 2.46 -2.34
C THR A 216 29.30 3.97 -2.43
N THR A 217 28.06 4.47 -2.34
CA THR A 217 27.77 5.90 -2.28
C THR A 217 27.49 6.32 -0.84
N TYR A 218 28.34 7.20 -0.32
CA TYR A 218 28.16 7.87 0.95
C TYR A 218 27.56 9.27 0.75
N ILE A 219 26.75 9.73 1.69
CA ILE A 219 26.25 11.11 1.74
C ILE A 219 26.42 11.69 3.15
N CYS A 220 26.85 12.95 3.22
CA CYS A 220 26.82 13.74 4.44
C CYS A 220 25.43 14.31 4.69
N HIS A 221 24.75 13.94 5.78
CA HIS A 221 23.41 14.46 6.07
C HIS A 221 23.38 15.94 6.54
N LYS A 222 24.55 16.60 6.63
CA LYS A 222 24.66 18.01 7.03
C LYS A 222 24.92 18.97 5.88
N CYS A 223 25.73 18.56 4.90
CA CYS A 223 26.14 19.45 3.80
C CYS A 223 25.89 18.84 2.42
N ASP A 224 25.21 17.69 2.34
CA ASP A 224 24.80 17.01 1.11
C ASP A 224 25.94 16.64 0.14
N THR A 225 27.20 16.78 0.58
CA THR A 225 28.36 16.26 -0.14
C THR A 225 28.30 14.73 -0.13
N TYR A 226 28.49 14.13 -1.31
CA TYR A 226 28.55 12.68 -1.48
C TYR A 226 29.97 12.21 -1.85
N TYR A 227 30.22 10.92 -1.62
CA TYR A 227 31.49 10.27 -1.92
C TYR A 227 31.24 8.91 -2.56
N VAL A 228 32.10 8.50 -3.49
CA VAL A 228 32.11 7.14 -4.05
C VAL A 228 33.43 6.49 -3.68
N THR A 229 33.38 5.52 -2.77
CA THR A 229 34.57 4.90 -2.16
C THR A 229 34.19 3.50 -1.66
N PRO A 230 35.17 2.60 -1.39
CA PRO A 230 34.89 1.39 -0.64
C PRO A 230 34.20 1.64 0.69
N PHE A 231 33.35 0.70 1.10
CA PHE A 231 32.64 0.77 2.37
C PHE A 231 33.62 0.68 3.55
N ARG A 232 33.49 1.60 4.52
CA ARG A 232 34.33 1.71 5.72
C ARG A 232 33.52 1.79 7.02
N GLY A 233 32.25 1.38 6.97
CA GLY A 233 31.30 1.53 8.08
C GLY A 233 30.37 2.73 7.93
N GLN A 234 29.39 2.84 8.82
CA GLN A 234 28.49 4.00 8.94
C GLN A 234 29.08 5.07 9.86
N ASP A 235 28.37 6.17 10.10
CA ASP A 235 28.77 7.21 11.07
C ASP A 235 30.18 7.76 10.83
N GLN A 236 30.54 8.00 9.57
CA GLN A 236 31.86 8.55 9.24
C GLN A 236 31.88 10.08 9.43
N ASN A 237 33.06 10.63 9.66
CA ASN A 237 33.25 12.09 9.75
C ASN A 237 33.31 12.69 8.35
N CYS A 238 32.64 13.83 8.13
CA CYS A 238 32.66 14.48 6.81
C CYS A 238 33.98 15.18 6.56
N ALA A 239 34.68 14.79 5.49
CA ALA A 239 35.92 15.45 5.09
C ALA A 239 35.70 16.90 4.62
N HIS A 240 34.50 17.23 4.13
CA HIS A 240 34.14 18.56 3.63
C HIS A 240 33.75 19.52 4.76
N CYS A 241 32.64 19.28 5.47
CA CYS A 241 32.15 20.17 6.53
C CYS A 241 32.72 19.88 7.93
N LYS A 242 33.56 18.86 8.08
CA LYS A 242 34.19 18.43 9.35
C LYS A 242 33.23 17.97 10.45
N THR A 243 31.92 17.88 10.18
CA THR A 243 30.97 17.35 11.16
C THR A 243 31.25 15.87 11.41
N GLU A 244 31.27 15.48 12.68
CA GLU A 244 31.45 14.09 13.11
C GLU A 244 30.19 13.24 12.84
N LYS A 245 30.39 11.95 12.59
CA LYS A 245 29.32 10.92 12.49
C LYS A 245 28.13 11.30 11.60
N CYS A 246 28.42 11.95 10.47
CA CYS A 246 27.38 12.49 9.61
C CYS A 246 27.37 11.91 8.19
N VAL A 247 28.36 11.10 7.85
CA VAL A 247 28.48 10.45 6.55
C VAL A 247 28.04 9.00 6.66
N HIS A 248 27.02 8.66 5.87
CA HIS A 248 26.34 7.36 5.88
C HIS A 248 26.07 6.90 4.45
N THR A 249 25.84 5.61 4.24
CA THR A 249 25.32 5.15 2.94
C THR A 249 23.88 5.63 2.75
N THR A 250 23.48 5.85 1.50
CA THR A 250 22.11 6.27 1.16
C THR A 250 21.06 5.36 1.78
N ASN A 251 19.96 5.92 2.29
CA ASN A 251 18.86 5.19 2.92
C ASN A 251 17.52 5.92 2.76
N THR A 252 16.44 5.35 3.30
CA THR A 252 15.08 5.91 3.19
C THR A 252 14.88 7.24 3.92
N GLY A 253 15.75 7.57 4.88
CA GLY A 253 15.71 8.86 5.59
C GLY A 253 16.49 9.96 4.86
N LYS A 254 17.59 9.61 4.18
CA LYS A 254 18.41 10.55 3.41
C LYS A 254 19.13 9.83 2.26
N GLY A 255 18.87 10.29 1.05
CA GLY A 255 19.57 9.91 -0.18
C GLY A 255 20.25 11.12 -0.84
N ILE A 256 20.89 10.87 -1.98
CA ILE A 256 21.45 11.89 -2.88
C ILE A 256 20.34 12.52 -3.73
N SER A 257 20.59 13.69 -4.32
CA SER A 257 19.65 14.31 -5.29
C SER A 257 19.60 13.54 -6.61
N GLU A 258 18.60 13.81 -7.46
CA GLU A 258 18.49 13.24 -8.80
C GLU A 258 19.70 13.60 -9.68
N GLU A 259 20.15 14.86 -9.63
CA GLU A 259 21.40 15.30 -10.29
C GLU A 259 22.61 14.48 -9.83
N GLN A 260 22.77 14.28 -8.52
CA GLN A 260 23.85 13.46 -7.97
C GLN A 260 23.69 11.99 -8.38
N LEU A 261 22.47 11.47 -8.48
CA LEU A 261 22.21 10.09 -8.93
C LEU A 261 22.53 9.93 -10.42
N ASN A 262 22.24 10.93 -11.25
CA ASN A 262 22.69 10.98 -12.64
C ASN A 262 24.23 10.96 -12.74
N HIS A 263 24.95 11.58 -11.80
CA HIS A 263 26.41 11.41 -11.69
C HIS A 263 26.79 9.95 -11.42
N ILE A 264 26.11 9.30 -10.47
CA ILE A 264 26.38 7.89 -10.12
C ILE A 264 26.20 6.97 -11.33
N TYR A 265 25.14 7.13 -12.12
CA TYR A 265 24.97 6.40 -13.38
C TYR A 265 26.09 6.71 -14.39
N ASN A 266 26.48 7.98 -14.50
CA ASN A 266 27.56 8.40 -15.41
C ASN A 266 28.97 7.92 -15.02
N LEU A 267 29.14 7.34 -13.82
CA LEU A 267 30.37 6.62 -13.44
C LEU A 267 30.43 5.20 -14.01
N MET A 268 29.30 4.61 -14.37
CA MET A 268 29.21 3.20 -14.74
C MET A 268 29.57 2.98 -16.20
N ASP A 269 30.08 1.79 -16.51
CA ASP A 269 30.29 1.31 -17.89
C ASP A 269 29.17 0.35 -18.31
N VAL A 270 28.58 -0.37 -17.35
CA VAL A 270 27.43 -1.27 -17.55
C VAL A 270 26.56 -1.27 -16.30
N TYR A 271 25.25 -1.39 -16.49
CA TYR A 271 24.29 -1.52 -15.39
C TYR A 271 23.80 -2.96 -15.30
N CYS A 272 23.90 -3.59 -14.12
CA CYS A 272 23.47 -4.96 -13.90
C CYS A 272 22.45 -5.01 -12.75
N HIS A 273 21.25 -5.52 -13.04
CA HIS A 273 20.11 -5.52 -12.13
C HIS A 273 19.56 -6.96 -11.96
N PRO A 274 20.21 -7.80 -11.15
CA PRO A 274 19.70 -9.12 -10.84
C PRO A 274 18.70 -9.07 -9.67
N PHE A 275 17.55 -9.71 -9.84
CA PHE A 275 16.46 -9.70 -8.88
C PHE A 275 15.54 -10.92 -9.03
N THR A 276 14.68 -11.15 -8.04
CA THR A 276 13.79 -12.31 -7.99
C THR A 276 12.39 -12.06 -8.55
N SER A 277 11.87 -10.86 -8.38
CA SER A 277 10.62 -10.33 -8.96
C SER A 277 10.55 -8.81 -8.72
N GLY A 278 9.84 -8.09 -9.60
CA GLY A 278 9.67 -6.64 -9.47
C GLY A 278 8.58 -6.08 -10.38
N GLY A 279 7.99 -4.97 -9.95
CA GLY A 279 6.87 -4.33 -10.65
C GLY A 279 7.24 -3.56 -11.90
N GLN A 280 8.16 -2.60 -11.79
CA GLN A 280 8.69 -1.82 -12.93
C GLN A 280 10.20 -1.60 -12.82
N GLU A 281 10.71 -1.51 -11.60
CA GLU A 281 12.14 -1.32 -11.33
C GLU A 281 12.71 -0.07 -12.01
N ILE A 282 12.23 1.09 -11.56
CA ILE A 282 12.60 2.44 -12.04
C ILE A 282 14.11 2.61 -12.32
N PRO A 283 15.04 2.12 -11.46
CA PRO A 283 16.48 2.23 -11.72
C PRO A 283 16.96 1.64 -13.05
N ILE A 284 16.23 0.67 -13.63
CA ILE A 284 16.54 0.14 -14.96
C ILE A 284 16.29 1.22 -16.02
N GLN A 285 15.17 1.92 -15.95
CA GLN A 285 14.83 2.99 -16.89
C GLN A 285 15.74 4.21 -16.72
N GLU A 286 16.08 4.58 -15.49
CA GLU A 286 17.07 5.64 -15.20
C GLU A 286 18.43 5.32 -15.84
N ALA A 287 18.93 4.09 -15.67
CA ALA A 287 20.18 3.65 -16.29
C ALA A 287 20.13 3.75 -17.83
N LYS A 288 19.04 3.28 -18.44
CA LYS A 288 18.83 3.38 -19.90
C LYS A 288 18.79 4.83 -20.39
N LEU A 289 18.20 5.76 -19.62
CA LEU A 289 18.21 7.19 -19.96
C LEU A 289 19.63 7.74 -20.00
N THR A 290 20.54 7.24 -19.17
CA THR A 290 21.98 7.59 -19.24
C THR A 290 22.76 6.84 -20.34
N GLU A 291 22.04 6.14 -21.24
CA GLU A 291 22.58 5.33 -22.32
C GLU A 291 23.49 4.19 -21.85
N LEU A 292 23.28 3.68 -20.62
CA LEU A 292 23.94 2.46 -20.15
C LEU A 292 23.26 1.23 -20.77
N ILE A 293 24.08 0.25 -21.15
CA ILE A 293 23.56 -1.09 -21.45
C ILE A 293 23.14 -1.73 -20.14
N THR A 294 21.90 -2.19 -20.08
CA THR A 294 21.30 -2.81 -18.89
C THR A 294 21.24 -4.32 -19.04
N LEU A 295 21.83 -5.03 -18.09
CA LEU A 295 21.70 -6.47 -17.89
C LEU A 295 20.63 -6.71 -16.81
N VAL A 296 19.54 -7.40 -17.14
CA VAL A 296 18.35 -7.48 -16.27
C VAL A 296 17.85 -8.92 -16.23
N THR A 297 17.49 -9.44 -15.06
CA THR A 297 16.83 -10.75 -14.94
C THR A 297 15.59 -10.82 -15.81
N ASP A 298 15.53 -11.80 -16.72
CA ASP A 298 14.43 -11.96 -17.68
C ASP A 298 13.18 -12.60 -17.05
N TYR A 299 12.64 -11.91 -16.04
CA TYR A 299 11.46 -12.32 -15.29
C TYR A 299 10.68 -11.11 -14.80
N SER A 300 9.36 -11.24 -14.66
CA SER A 300 8.46 -10.16 -14.22
C SER A 300 8.61 -8.90 -15.11
N CYS A 301 8.79 -7.71 -14.53
CA CYS A 301 9.05 -6.49 -15.32
C CYS A 301 10.34 -6.53 -16.14
N GLY A 302 11.25 -7.47 -15.86
CA GLY A 302 12.44 -7.69 -16.66
C GLY A 302 12.12 -8.02 -18.11
N GLU A 303 11.09 -8.83 -18.37
CA GLU A 303 10.66 -9.24 -19.71
C GLU A 303 10.35 -8.03 -20.63
N ASP A 304 9.89 -6.92 -20.06
CA ASP A 304 9.63 -5.69 -20.81
C ASP A 304 10.93 -4.94 -21.11
N ASN A 305 11.91 -5.02 -20.21
CA ASN A 305 13.10 -4.17 -20.19
C ASN A 305 14.34 -4.80 -20.86
N CYS A 306 14.31 -6.09 -21.21
CA CYS A 306 15.41 -6.78 -21.86
C CYS A 306 15.03 -7.48 -23.19
N THR A 307 14.24 -6.79 -24.01
CA THR A 307 13.96 -7.21 -25.39
C THR A 307 14.98 -6.59 -26.35
N GLU A 308 15.00 -7.10 -27.59
CA GLU A 308 15.78 -6.46 -28.66
C GLU A 308 15.35 -4.99 -28.81
N GLU A 309 14.04 -4.71 -28.82
CA GLU A 309 13.47 -3.36 -28.95
C GLU A 309 13.88 -2.43 -27.79
N SER A 310 13.93 -2.93 -26.56
CA SER A 310 14.28 -2.13 -25.39
C SER A 310 15.77 -1.81 -25.27
N GLY A 311 16.61 -2.44 -26.09
CA GLY A 311 18.06 -2.31 -26.03
C GLY A 311 18.71 -2.92 -24.77
N GLY A 312 17.95 -3.65 -23.95
CA GLY A 312 18.49 -4.38 -22.80
C GLY A 312 19.04 -5.75 -23.19
N ILE A 313 19.81 -6.37 -22.30
CA ILE A 313 20.30 -7.74 -22.46
C ILE A 313 19.72 -8.59 -21.33
N PRO A 314 19.01 -9.69 -21.64
CA PRO A 314 18.40 -10.54 -20.63
C PRO A 314 19.46 -11.34 -19.87
N LEU A 315 19.24 -11.50 -18.56
CA LEU A 315 19.95 -12.43 -17.70
C LEU A 315 19.07 -13.65 -17.46
N LYS A 316 19.62 -14.83 -17.76
CA LYS A 316 18.97 -16.11 -17.47
C LYS A 316 18.79 -16.30 -15.97
N TRP A 317 17.84 -17.15 -15.60
CA TRP A 317 17.53 -17.46 -14.21
C TRP A 317 16.99 -18.88 -14.04
N HIS A 318 17.03 -19.37 -12.81
CA HIS A 318 16.48 -20.66 -12.40
C HIS A 318 15.30 -20.45 -11.47
N GLU A 319 14.28 -21.29 -11.63
CA GLU A 319 13.07 -21.23 -10.80
C GLU A 319 13.36 -21.59 -9.33
N TYR A 320 12.91 -20.73 -8.42
CA TYR A 320 12.77 -21.01 -7.00
C TYR A 320 11.32 -20.78 -6.58
N ARG A 321 10.80 -21.62 -5.69
CA ARG A 321 9.44 -21.48 -5.13
C ARG A 321 9.52 -20.95 -3.71
N GLU A 322 8.90 -19.80 -3.49
CA GLU A 322 8.79 -19.21 -2.16
C GLU A 322 7.89 -20.07 -1.25
N PRO A 323 8.39 -20.53 -0.08
CA PRO A 323 7.59 -21.26 0.89
C PRO A 323 6.37 -20.46 1.34
N GLY A 324 5.22 -21.12 1.49
CA GLY A 324 3.96 -20.47 1.86
C GLY A 324 3.18 -19.92 0.66
N THR A 325 3.71 -18.93 -0.05
CA THR A 325 2.99 -18.30 -1.19
C THR A 325 3.04 -19.15 -2.47
N GLN A 326 4.06 -20.00 -2.61
CA GLN A 326 4.36 -20.77 -3.83
C GLN A 326 4.68 -19.90 -5.04
N PHE A 327 5.01 -18.63 -4.82
CA PHE A 327 5.45 -17.74 -5.89
C PHE A 327 6.75 -18.24 -6.52
N ILE A 328 6.76 -18.23 -7.84
CA ILE A 328 7.96 -18.33 -8.68
C ILE A 328 8.78 -17.08 -8.43
N LYS A 329 10.02 -17.31 -8.02
CA LYS A 329 11.04 -16.30 -7.83
C LYS A 329 12.23 -16.67 -8.70
N ALA A 330 12.76 -15.68 -9.40
CA ALA A 330 13.91 -15.88 -10.26
C ALA A 330 15.21 -15.90 -9.44
N SER A 331 15.97 -17.00 -9.52
CA SER A 331 17.36 -17.01 -9.09
C SER A 331 18.25 -16.72 -10.29
N THR A 332 18.74 -15.49 -10.42
CA THR A 332 19.53 -15.07 -11.59
C THR A 332 20.79 -15.91 -11.73
N ASP A 333 21.07 -16.42 -12.92
CA ASP A 333 22.18 -17.33 -13.17
C ASP A 333 23.53 -16.60 -13.07
N VAL A 334 24.42 -17.14 -12.24
CA VAL A 334 25.75 -16.58 -11.95
C VAL A 334 26.63 -16.55 -13.20
N ASN A 335 26.61 -17.63 -14.00
CA ASN A 335 27.43 -17.73 -15.19
C ASN A 335 26.92 -16.79 -16.29
N ASP A 336 25.61 -16.65 -16.44
CA ASP A 336 25.02 -15.74 -17.42
C ASP A 336 25.29 -14.28 -17.03
N ILE A 337 25.28 -13.91 -15.72
CA ILE A 337 25.80 -12.58 -15.27
C ILE A 337 27.23 -12.37 -15.77
N PHE A 338 28.12 -13.34 -15.53
CA PHE A 338 29.51 -13.27 -15.99
C PHE A 338 29.63 -13.15 -17.52
N GLU A 339 28.89 -13.98 -18.26
CA GLU A 339 28.89 -13.99 -19.73
C GLU A 339 28.39 -12.67 -20.31
N ARG A 340 27.29 -12.11 -19.78
CA ARG A 340 26.75 -10.83 -20.25
C ARG A 340 27.64 -9.64 -19.88
N LEU A 341 28.31 -9.67 -18.72
CA LEU A 341 29.33 -8.67 -18.40
C LEU A 341 30.51 -8.72 -19.38
N CYS A 342 30.99 -9.92 -19.72
CA CYS A 342 32.02 -10.09 -20.74
C CYS A 342 31.55 -9.58 -22.11
N GLN A 343 30.32 -9.91 -22.50
CA GLN A 343 29.73 -9.47 -23.76
C GLN A 343 29.77 -7.95 -23.89
N VAL A 344 29.32 -7.20 -22.88
CA VAL A 344 29.31 -5.72 -22.92
C VAL A 344 30.72 -5.13 -22.87
N TYR A 345 31.62 -5.74 -22.10
CA TYR A 345 33.03 -5.33 -22.06
C TYR A 345 33.71 -5.46 -23.43
N GLU A 346 33.42 -6.53 -24.17
CA GLU A 346 34.00 -6.84 -25.47
C GLU A 346 33.39 -6.06 -26.64
N MET A 347 32.22 -5.44 -26.45
CA MET A 347 31.60 -4.58 -27.47
C MET A 347 32.53 -3.43 -27.87
N ASN A 348 32.46 -3.00 -29.13
CA ASN A 348 33.14 -1.79 -29.54
C ASN A 348 32.33 -0.54 -29.15
N GLU A 349 32.96 0.65 -29.26
CA GLU A 349 32.33 1.91 -28.87
C GLU A 349 31.08 2.24 -29.69
N SER A 350 31.07 1.90 -30.99
CA SER A 350 29.93 2.17 -31.88
C SER A 350 28.73 1.32 -31.51
N GLU A 351 28.93 0.02 -31.28
CA GLU A 351 27.89 -0.91 -30.85
C GLU A 351 27.29 -0.47 -29.51
N ARG A 352 28.14 -0.10 -28.55
CA ARG A 352 27.67 0.39 -27.24
C ARG A 352 26.87 1.67 -27.37
N ALA A 353 27.34 2.63 -28.17
CA ALA A 353 26.66 3.90 -28.36
C ALA A 353 25.30 3.73 -29.07
N GLU A 354 25.23 2.85 -30.08
CA GLU A 354 23.97 2.54 -30.77
C GLU A 354 22.95 1.89 -29.82
N GLN A 355 23.38 0.86 -29.08
CA GLN A 355 22.53 0.17 -28.12
C GLN A 355 22.06 1.08 -26.97
N GLY A 356 22.95 1.96 -26.49
CA GLY A 356 22.63 2.95 -25.45
C GLY A 356 21.56 3.95 -25.90
N LYS A 357 21.69 4.49 -27.11
CA LYS A 357 20.69 5.41 -27.70
C LYS A 357 19.34 4.71 -27.92
N LYS A 358 19.37 3.47 -28.42
CA LYS A 358 18.15 2.65 -28.57
C LYS A 358 17.44 2.48 -27.22
N SER A 359 18.20 2.14 -26.17
CA SER A 359 17.67 1.98 -24.82
C SER A 359 17.05 3.27 -24.27
N ARG A 360 17.73 4.41 -24.46
CA ARG A 360 17.22 5.73 -24.05
C ARG A 360 15.90 6.06 -24.75
N GLN A 361 15.87 5.92 -26.08
CA GLN A 361 14.67 6.25 -26.87
C GLN A 361 13.49 5.37 -26.48
N TRP A 362 13.72 4.07 -26.28
CA TRP A 362 12.67 3.15 -25.84
C TRP A 362 12.04 3.56 -24.50
N VAL A 363 12.85 4.04 -23.53
CA VAL A 363 12.30 4.55 -22.26
C VAL A 363 11.43 5.79 -22.48
N ILE A 364 11.89 6.74 -23.29
CA ILE A 364 11.11 7.94 -23.62
C ILE A 364 9.77 7.57 -24.25
N ASP A 365 9.77 6.63 -25.18
CA ASP A 365 8.58 6.23 -25.94
C ASP A 365 7.60 5.37 -25.14
N ASN A 366 8.03 4.78 -24.01
CA ASN A 366 7.22 3.81 -23.26
C ASN A 366 6.92 4.21 -21.81
N PHE A 367 7.67 5.15 -21.22
CA PHE A 367 7.58 5.49 -19.80
C PHE A 367 7.60 6.99 -19.49
N SER A 368 7.79 7.85 -20.48
CA SER A 368 7.77 9.30 -20.22
C SER A 368 6.43 9.76 -19.65
N ILE A 369 6.46 10.86 -18.89
CA ILE A 369 5.26 11.54 -18.39
C ILE A 369 4.30 11.85 -19.54
N ASP A 370 4.79 12.33 -20.68
CA ASP A 370 3.94 12.65 -21.84
C ASP A 370 3.22 11.41 -22.40
N VAL A 371 3.93 10.28 -22.54
CA VAL A 371 3.35 9.05 -23.10
C VAL A 371 2.35 8.42 -22.13
N ILE A 372 2.74 8.25 -20.87
CA ILE A 372 1.88 7.59 -19.88
C ILE A 372 0.76 8.51 -19.44
N GLY A 373 1.04 9.79 -19.23
CA GLY A 373 0.05 10.83 -18.91
C GLY A 373 -1.04 10.90 -19.95
N LYS A 374 -0.68 10.95 -21.24
CA LYS A 374 -1.66 10.92 -22.33
C LYS A 374 -2.54 9.67 -22.32
N LYS A 375 -1.96 8.48 -22.06
CA LYS A 375 -2.75 7.24 -21.93
C LYS A 375 -3.72 7.31 -20.75
N VAL A 376 -3.28 7.86 -19.62
CA VAL A 376 -4.15 8.08 -18.46
C VAL A 376 -5.27 9.05 -18.82
N GLU A 377 -4.96 10.21 -19.44
CA GLU A 377 -5.96 11.17 -19.91
C GLU A 377 -7.00 10.52 -20.82
N GLU A 378 -6.58 9.79 -21.86
CA GLU A 378 -7.48 9.08 -22.78
C GLU A 378 -8.38 8.07 -22.06
N ILE A 379 -7.86 7.35 -21.06
CA ILE A 379 -8.63 6.41 -20.24
C ILE A 379 -9.69 7.15 -19.42
N LEU A 380 -9.31 8.26 -18.77
CA LEU A 380 -10.19 9.03 -17.90
C LEU A 380 -11.28 9.78 -18.70
N ASP A 381 -10.90 10.41 -19.82
CA ASP A 381 -11.83 11.10 -20.73
C ASP A 381 -12.82 10.12 -21.39
N GLY A 382 -12.43 8.85 -21.54
CA GLY A 382 -13.31 7.78 -22.00
C GLY A 382 -14.34 7.30 -20.96
N MET A 383 -14.23 7.74 -19.70
CA MET A 383 -15.17 7.34 -18.65
C MET A 383 -16.46 8.18 -18.69
N PRO A 384 -17.65 7.57 -18.50
CA PRO A 384 -18.91 8.31 -18.53
C PRO A 384 -19.01 9.31 -17.38
N SER A 385 -19.61 10.47 -17.62
CA SER A 385 -19.92 11.47 -16.58
C SER A 385 -20.82 10.88 -15.49
N ILE A 386 -20.57 11.21 -14.22
CA ILE A 386 -21.35 10.71 -13.10
C ILE A 386 -22.35 11.76 -12.62
N ASN A 387 -23.62 11.38 -12.52
CA ASN A 387 -24.60 12.17 -11.78
C ASN A 387 -24.69 11.67 -10.34
N TYR A 388 -24.37 12.54 -9.38
CA TYR A 388 -24.42 12.27 -7.94
C TYR A 388 -25.84 12.24 -7.35
N ASP A 389 -26.84 11.86 -8.15
CA ASP A 389 -28.22 11.60 -7.71
C ASP A 389 -28.37 10.15 -7.22
N PHE A 390 -27.56 9.78 -6.22
CA PHE A 390 -27.66 8.49 -5.55
C PHE A 390 -27.33 8.59 -4.07
N ALA A 391 -27.96 7.73 -3.28
CA ALA A 391 -27.68 7.62 -1.85
C ALA A 391 -26.58 6.58 -1.60
N LEU A 392 -25.59 6.93 -0.77
CA LEU A 392 -24.52 6.04 -0.30
C LEU A 392 -25.02 5.14 0.83
N LYS A 393 -26.01 4.30 0.54
CA LYS A 393 -26.56 3.34 1.50
C LYS A 393 -25.74 2.05 1.48
N PRO A 394 -25.51 1.41 2.65
CA PRO A 394 -24.90 0.08 2.71
C PRO A 394 -25.58 -0.88 1.73
N LEU A 395 -24.76 -1.65 1.01
CA LEU A 395 -25.25 -2.62 0.04
C LEU A 395 -26.00 -3.73 0.79
N LYS A 396 -27.31 -3.85 0.58
CA LYS A 396 -28.10 -4.95 1.16
C LYS A 396 -28.02 -6.20 0.27
N MET A 397 -27.59 -7.30 0.88
CA MET A 397 -27.64 -8.63 0.28
C MET A 397 -29.09 -9.14 0.24
N ASN A 398 -29.39 -10.12 -0.62
CA ASN A 398 -30.75 -10.62 -0.84
C ASN A 398 -30.91 -12.08 -0.41
N PRO A 399 -31.18 -12.35 0.89
CA PRO A 399 -31.39 -13.72 1.37
C PRO A 399 -32.68 -14.36 0.84
N ASP A 400 -33.59 -13.59 0.27
CA ASP A 400 -34.90 -14.07 -0.19
C ASP A 400 -34.90 -14.46 -1.68
N TYR A 401 -33.76 -14.32 -2.36
CA TYR A 401 -33.61 -14.76 -3.75
C TYR A 401 -33.94 -16.25 -3.90
N GLN A 402 -34.67 -16.57 -4.96
CA GLN A 402 -35.08 -17.93 -5.33
C GLN A 402 -34.48 -18.29 -6.70
N PRO A 403 -33.53 -19.22 -6.74
CA PRO A 403 -33.08 -19.88 -7.97
C PRO A 403 -34.27 -20.45 -8.75
N SER A 404 -34.57 -19.91 -9.94
CA SER A 404 -35.80 -20.25 -10.69
C SER A 404 -35.55 -20.82 -12.09
N ARG A 405 -34.29 -20.85 -12.54
CA ARG A 405 -33.90 -21.38 -13.85
C ARG A 405 -33.30 -22.78 -13.75
N ALA A 406 -33.36 -23.53 -14.85
CA ALA A 406 -32.49 -24.68 -15.03
C ALA A 406 -31.03 -24.19 -15.15
N TYR A 407 -30.11 -24.88 -14.48
CA TYR A 407 -28.68 -24.56 -14.51
C TYR A 407 -27.95 -25.63 -15.31
N GLU A 408 -27.10 -25.19 -16.23
CA GLU A 408 -26.32 -26.08 -17.11
C GLU A 408 -25.18 -26.77 -16.34
N SER A 409 -24.63 -26.11 -15.32
CA SER A 409 -23.58 -26.66 -14.47
C SER A 409 -23.77 -26.33 -12.97
N ALA A 410 -22.96 -26.97 -12.12
CA ALA A 410 -22.89 -26.65 -10.70
C ALA A 410 -22.28 -25.24 -10.49
N GLU A 411 -21.31 -24.90 -11.32
CA GLU A 411 -20.64 -23.61 -11.34
C GLU A 411 -21.63 -22.48 -11.70
N ASP A 412 -22.50 -22.66 -12.70
CA ASP A 412 -23.52 -21.65 -13.06
C ASP A 412 -24.54 -21.41 -11.94
N PHE A 413 -24.91 -22.47 -11.23
CA PHE A 413 -25.76 -22.36 -10.04
C PHE A 413 -25.09 -21.51 -8.96
N LEU A 414 -23.81 -21.76 -8.68
CA LEU A 414 -23.08 -21.02 -7.64
C LEU A 414 -22.82 -19.56 -8.04
N ILE A 415 -22.46 -19.28 -9.28
CA ILE A 415 -22.30 -17.90 -9.80
C ILE A 415 -23.60 -17.12 -9.63
N ASP A 416 -24.74 -17.75 -9.88
CA ASP A 416 -26.06 -17.15 -9.69
C ASP A 416 -26.34 -16.82 -8.22
N LEU A 417 -25.93 -17.68 -7.28
CA LEU A 417 -26.06 -17.41 -5.84
C LEU A 417 -25.15 -16.24 -5.41
N TYR A 418 -23.88 -16.22 -5.81
CA TYR A 418 -22.97 -15.11 -5.50
C TYR A 418 -23.52 -13.78 -6.00
N LYS A 419 -23.97 -13.74 -7.26
CA LYS A 419 -24.51 -12.52 -7.88
C LYS A 419 -25.80 -12.04 -7.23
N ASN A 420 -26.76 -12.94 -7.01
CA ASN A 420 -28.11 -12.53 -6.64
C ASN A 420 -28.35 -12.52 -5.13
N ILE A 421 -27.67 -13.36 -4.35
CA ILE A 421 -27.76 -13.35 -2.88
C ILE A 421 -26.71 -12.41 -2.30
N LEU A 422 -25.43 -12.63 -2.61
CA LEU A 422 -24.31 -11.92 -1.99
C LEU A 422 -23.94 -10.61 -2.70
N ARG A 423 -24.52 -10.35 -3.88
CA ARG A 423 -24.21 -9.19 -4.73
C ARG A 423 -22.73 -9.11 -5.12
N ASP A 424 -22.11 -10.26 -5.29
CA ASP A 424 -20.69 -10.37 -5.65
C ASP A 424 -20.51 -10.96 -7.06
N SER A 425 -19.46 -10.52 -7.76
CA SER A 425 -19.12 -11.02 -9.09
C SER A 425 -17.94 -11.98 -8.98
N VAL A 426 -18.18 -13.26 -9.29
CA VAL A 426 -17.19 -14.33 -9.25
C VAL A 426 -17.22 -15.13 -10.54
N ASP A 427 -16.14 -15.84 -10.84
CA ASP A 427 -16.03 -16.69 -12.01
C ASP A 427 -15.35 -18.04 -11.68
N LYS A 428 -15.08 -18.85 -12.71
CA LYS A 428 -14.43 -20.16 -12.61
C LYS A 428 -13.08 -20.15 -11.88
N ASN A 429 -12.39 -19.01 -11.85
CA ASN A 429 -11.06 -18.90 -11.26
C ASN A 429 -11.13 -18.62 -9.75
N SER A 430 -12.29 -18.20 -9.24
CA SER A 430 -12.49 -17.86 -7.83
C SER A 430 -12.29 -19.04 -6.88
N GLN A 431 -11.55 -18.84 -5.80
CA GLN A 431 -11.38 -19.86 -4.76
C GLN A 431 -12.69 -20.22 -4.07
N GLY A 432 -13.55 -19.23 -3.78
CA GLY A 432 -14.85 -19.46 -3.18
C GLY A 432 -15.74 -20.34 -4.06
N LEU A 433 -15.77 -20.06 -5.36
CA LEU A 433 -16.52 -20.88 -6.32
C LEU A 433 -15.98 -22.32 -6.39
N LYS A 434 -14.66 -22.48 -6.50
CA LYS A 434 -14.00 -23.81 -6.53
C LYS A 434 -14.30 -24.63 -5.28
N HIS A 435 -14.29 -24.00 -4.11
CA HIS A 435 -14.63 -24.64 -2.83
C HIS A 435 -16.07 -25.18 -2.84
N TRP A 436 -17.05 -24.33 -3.18
CA TRP A 436 -18.46 -24.75 -3.19
C TRP A 436 -18.78 -25.75 -4.29
N ALA A 437 -18.12 -25.65 -5.45
CA ALA A 437 -18.25 -26.62 -6.53
C ALA A 437 -17.73 -28.01 -6.08
N ALA A 438 -16.64 -28.05 -5.31
CA ALA A 438 -16.13 -29.29 -4.72
C ALA A 438 -17.11 -29.89 -3.70
N GLN A 439 -17.76 -29.06 -2.85
CA GLN A 439 -18.79 -29.53 -1.91
C GLN A 439 -20.00 -30.14 -2.64
N LEU A 440 -20.47 -29.51 -3.73
CA LEU A 440 -21.53 -30.08 -4.58
C LEU A 440 -21.11 -31.44 -5.18
N LYS A 441 -19.88 -31.54 -5.71
CA LYS A 441 -19.33 -32.79 -6.24
C LYS A 441 -19.17 -33.87 -5.15
N GLY A 442 -18.88 -33.45 -3.92
CA GLY A 442 -18.81 -34.31 -2.73
C GLY A 442 -20.17 -34.75 -2.17
N GLY A 443 -21.29 -34.38 -2.81
CA GLY A 443 -22.63 -34.83 -2.44
C GLY A 443 -23.39 -33.91 -1.49
N THR A 444 -22.87 -32.72 -1.18
CA THR A 444 -23.64 -31.73 -0.40
C THR A 444 -24.89 -31.30 -1.19
N PRO A 445 -26.10 -31.39 -0.60
CA PRO A 445 -27.32 -30.94 -1.27
C PRO A 445 -27.29 -29.45 -1.62
N LYS A 446 -27.79 -29.08 -2.82
CA LYS A 446 -27.90 -27.68 -3.27
C LYS A 446 -28.65 -26.80 -2.26
N GLU A 447 -29.67 -27.35 -1.61
CA GLU A 447 -30.47 -26.66 -0.59
C GLU A 447 -29.62 -26.23 0.62
N ASN A 448 -28.66 -27.06 1.05
CA ASN A 448 -27.79 -26.73 2.18
C ASN A 448 -26.86 -25.55 1.83
N ILE A 449 -26.32 -25.54 0.60
CA ILE A 449 -25.48 -24.45 0.11
C ILE A 449 -26.31 -23.17 -0.05
N LEU A 450 -27.51 -23.27 -0.62
CA LEU A 450 -28.44 -22.14 -0.70
C LEU A 450 -28.72 -21.54 0.69
N ASN A 451 -29.02 -22.38 1.67
CA ASN A 451 -29.27 -21.94 3.04
C ASN A 451 -28.04 -21.31 3.70
N HIS A 452 -26.83 -21.81 3.41
CA HIS A 452 -25.60 -21.16 3.83
C HIS A 452 -25.47 -19.73 3.25
N PHE A 453 -25.63 -19.56 1.94
CA PHE A 453 -25.56 -18.24 1.29
C PHE A 453 -26.61 -17.27 1.85
N ARG A 454 -27.84 -17.76 2.10
CA ARG A 454 -28.89 -16.98 2.76
C ARG A 454 -28.50 -16.54 4.16
N GLN A 455 -27.90 -17.43 4.94
CA GLN A 455 -27.45 -17.12 6.28
C GLN A 455 -26.35 -16.03 6.26
N VAL A 456 -25.35 -16.18 5.39
CA VAL A 456 -24.30 -15.16 5.20
C VAL A 456 -24.91 -13.80 4.83
N ALA A 457 -25.90 -13.76 3.93
CA ALA A 457 -26.60 -12.53 3.57
C ALA A 457 -27.38 -11.91 4.73
N ARG A 458 -28.05 -12.73 5.56
CA ARG A 458 -28.76 -12.25 6.76
C ARG A 458 -27.79 -11.67 7.77
N ASP A 459 -26.71 -12.38 8.06
CA ASP A 459 -25.68 -11.95 9.02
C ASP A 459 -25.03 -10.63 8.57
N HIS A 460 -24.71 -10.52 7.28
CA HIS A 460 -24.17 -9.29 6.70
C HIS A 460 -25.15 -8.11 6.83
N ASN A 461 -26.42 -8.32 6.48
CA ASN A 461 -27.45 -7.28 6.57
C ASN A 461 -27.72 -6.85 8.02
N GLN A 462 -27.67 -7.79 8.98
CA GLN A 462 -27.82 -7.48 10.41
C GLN A 462 -26.64 -6.62 10.90
N LYS A 463 -25.40 -7.00 10.59
CA LYS A 463 -24.21 -6.22 10.95
C LYS A 463 -24.24 -4.81 10.35
N SER A 464 -24.67 -4.69 9.09
CA SER A 464 -24.76 -3.41 8.37
C SER A 464 -25.93 -2.52 8.80
N SER A 465 -26.85 -3.05 9.64
CA SER A 465 -28.02 -2.33 10.12
C SER A 465 -27.83 -1.66 11.49
N VAL A 466 -26.70 -1.90 12.17
CA VAL A 466 -26.36 -1.18 13.39
C VAL A 466 -25.92 0.24 13.00
N PRO A 467 -26.69 1.30 13.34
CA PRO A 467 -26.32 2.65 12.97
C PRO A 467 -25.08 3.11 13.76
N SER A 468 -24.18 3.86 13.12
CA SER A 468 -23.03 4.45 13.82
C SER A 468 -23.52 5.42 14.91
N LEU A 469 -22.73 5.59 15.98
CA LEU A 469 -23.13 6.43 17.11
C LEU A 469 -23.43 7.88 16.67
N GLU A 470 -22.70 8.41 15.69
CA GLU A 470 -22.94 9.71 15.06
C GLU A 470 -24.31 9.80 14.40
N THR A 471 -24.69 8.73 13.70
CA THR A 471 -25.99 8.64 13.03
C THR A 471 -27.13 8.61 14.05
N VAL A 472 -26.91 7.93 15.18
CA VAL A 472 -27.90 7.80 16.26
C VAL A 472 -28.08 9.10 17.06
N LEU A 473 -27.01 9.89 17.20
CA LEU A 473 -26.98 11.14 17.97
C LEU A 473 -27.41 12.36 17.14
N GLY A 474 -27.24 12.34 15.82
CA GLY A 474 -27.57 13.49 14.95
C GLY A 474 -26.63 14.69 15.16
N THR A 475 -27.03 15.89 14.71
CA THR A 475 -26.22 17.13 14.81
C THR A 475 -26.87 18.24 15.61
N GLU A 476 -28.12 18.08 16.04
CA GLU A 476 -28.95 19.17 16.60
C GLU A 476 -28.47 19.67 17.97
N ASP A 477 -27.85 18.80 18.77
CA ASP A 477 -27.37 19.08 20.12
C ASP A 477 -25.85 18.84 20.27
N LEU A 478 -25.11 18.87 19.16
CA LEU A 478 -23.65 18.79 19.18
C LEU A 478 -23.08 19.90 20.10
N GLY A 479 -22.19 19.54 21.03
CA GLY A 479 -21.66 20.47 22.03
C GLY A 479 -22.50 20.58 23.32
N LYS A 480 -23.61 19.84 23.44
CA LYS A 480 -24.55 19.92 24.57
C LYS A 480 -25.02 18.53 25.04
N ARG A 481 -24.14 17.54 25.01
CA ARG A 481 -24.50 16.14 25.34
C ARG A 481 -23.79 15.64 26.59
N ILE A 482 -24.54 14.94 27.43
CA ILE A 482 -24.02 14.16 28.56
C ILE A 482 -24.35 12.69 28.32
N GLY A 483 -23.35 11.81 28.41
CA GLY A 483 -23.55 10.36 28.42
C GLY A 483 -23.58 9.80 29.84
N VAL A 484 -24.45 8.85 30.11
CA VAL A 484 -24.46 8.07 31.35
C VAL A 484 -24.43 6.59 30.97
N VAL A 485 -23.35 5.90 31.29
CA VAL A 485 -23.12 4.49 30.91
C VAL A 485 -23.39 3.59 32.10
N ILE A 486 -24.49 2.85 32.02
CA ILE A 486 -24.95 1.93 33.06
C ILE A 486 -25.37 0.60 32.39
N PRO A 487 -24.40 -0.30 32.13
CA PRO A 487 -24.56 -1.37 31.15
C PRO A 487 -25.45 -2.51 31.63
N GLN A 488 -25.44 -2.81 32.94
CA GLN A 488 -26.03 -4.01 33.53
C GLN A 488 -26.73 -3.67 34.85
N SER A 489 -27.58 -4.59 35.33
CA SER A 489 -28.35 -4.53 36.59
C SER A 489 -29.58 -3.61 36.58
N GLU A 490 -30.77 -4.21 36.76
CA GLU A 490 -32.03 -3.49 37.00
C GLU A 490 -31.92 -2.53 38.19
N SER A 491 -31.35 -3.01 39.30
CA SER A 491 -31.15 -2.22 40.51
C SER A 491 -30.27 -1.00 40.25
N ASP A 492 -29.21 -1.14 39.46
CA ASP A 492 -28.27 -0.05 39.21
C ASP A 492 -28.89 1.00 38.27
N VAL A 493 -29.62 0.57 37.25
CA VAL A 493 -30.38 1.48 36.37
C VAL A 493 -31.43 2.24 37.19
N PHE A 494 -32.16 1.56 38.08
CA PHE A 494 -33.16 2.20 38.94
C PHE A 494 -32.53 3.21 39.92
N LEU A 495 -31.39 2.88 40.53
CA LEU A 495 -30.66 3.80 41.39
C LEU A 495 -30.13 5.02 40.61
N VAL A 496 -29.55 4.81 39.43
CA VAL A 496 -29.10 5.90 38.54
C VAL A 496 -30.28 6.77 38.11
N ASN A 497 -31.44 6.19 37.83
CA ASN A 497 -32.65 6.92 37.48
C ASN A 497 -33.03 7.97 38.55
N SER A 498 -32.87 7.62 39.84
CA SER A 498 -33.12 8.55 40.96
C SER A 498 -32.21 9.79 40.97
N LEU A 499 -31.06 9.73 40.30
CA LEU A 499 -30.07 10.81 40.23
C LEU A 499 -30.26 11.73 39.01
N MET A 500 -31.00 11.29 37.98
CA MET A 500 -31.12 12.01 36.70
C MET A 500 -31.70 13.43 36.86
N GLN A 501 -32.68 13.60 37.76
CA GLN A 501 -33.26 14.91 38.03
C GLN A 501 -32.25 15.91 38.60
N ASN A 502 -31.37 15.44 39.49
CA ASN A 502 -30.32 16.30 40.06
C ASN A 502 -29.25 16.61 39.01
N LEU A 503 -28.85 15.62 38.20
CA LEU A 503 -27.91 15.82 37.10
C LEU A 503 -28.43 16.86 36.10
N LYS A 504 -29.71 16.79 35.71
CA LYS A 504 -30.35 17.77 34.82
C LYS A 504 -30.46 19.16 35.43
N LYS A 505 -30.74 19.27 36.74
CA LYS A 505 -30.73 20.56 37.45
C LYS A 505 -29.34 21.22 37.45
N GLN A 506 -28.29 20.42 37.56
CA GLN A 506 -26.90 20.87 37.58
C GLN A 506 -26.41 21.30 36.18
N TYR A 507 -26.85 20.59 35.14
CA TYR A 507 -26.49 20.81 33.74
C TYR A 507 -27.73 21.06 32.87
N LYS A 508 -28.42 22.18 33.11
CA LYS A 508 -29.71 22.51 32.49
C LYS A 508 -29.69 22.47 30.97
N ASP A 509 -28.63 22.97 30.36
CA ASP A 509 -28.50 23.15 28.90
C ASP A 509 -28.06 21.89 28.15
N PHE A 510 -27.85 20.76 28.86
CA PHE A 510 -27.35 19.52 28.27
C PHE A 510 -28.44 18.46 28.12
N ASN A 511 -28.40 17.72 27.02
CA ASN A 511 -29.21 16.54 26.79
C ASN A 511 -28.53 15.31 27.41
N ILE A 512 -29.27 14.55 28.21
CA ILE A 512 -28.76 13.37 28.93
C ILE A 512 -29.12 12.12 28.13
N TYR A 513 -28.10 11.43 27.66
CA TYR A 513 -28.21 10.13 26.98
C TYR A 513 -27.81 9.02 27.95
N VAL A 514 -28.62 7.98 28.02
CA VAL A 514 -28.36 6.82 28.89
C VAL A 514 -28.02 5.61 28.04
N PHE A 515 -26.83 5.04 28.23
CA PHE A 515 -26.41 3.78 27.60
C PHE A 515 -26.67 2.62 28.55
N THR A 516 -27.61 1.74 28.19
CA THR A 516 -27.93 0.54 28.97
C THR A 516 -28.42 -0.59 28.06
N ASP A 517 -28.46 -1.82 28.55
CA ASP A 517 -29.07 -2.95 27.84
C ASP A 517 -30.56 -2.65 27.59
N PRO A 518 -31.07 -2.75 26.34
CA PRO A 518 -32.45 -2.42 25.99
C PRO A 518 -33.53 -3.03 26.89
N LYS A 519 -33.28 -4.20 27.49
CA LYS A 519 -34.23 -4.81 28.42
C LYS A 519 -34.48 -3.98 29.70
N TYR A 520 -33.60 -3.03 30.02
CA TYR A 520 -33.71 -2.14 31.17
C TYR A 520 -34.26 -0.75 30.86
N TYR A 521 -34.64 -0.45 29.61
CA TYR A 521 -35.24 0.85 29.27
C TYR A 521 -36.47 1.21 30.11
N PRO A 522 -37.40 0.28 30.42
CA PRO A 522 -38.58 0.60 31.22
C PRO A 522 -38.30 1.18 32.61
N TYR A 523 -37.06 1.10 33.10
CA TYR A 523 -36.67 1.61 34.42
C TYR A 523 -36.17 3.06 34.39
N ILE A 524 -35.97 3.68 33.22
CA ILE A 524 -35.33 4.99 33.08
C ILE A 524 -35.82 5.84 31.91
N GLU A 525 -36.41 5.25 30.86
CA GLU A 525 -36.77 5.97 29.64
C GLU A 525 -37.90 6.99 29.82
N ASP A 526 -38.76 6.80 30.83
CA ASP A 526 -39.88 7.68 31.16
C ASP A 526 -39.48 8.88 32.04
N ASN A 527 -38.21 8.96 32.47
CA ASN A 527 -37.74 10.06 33.29
C ASN A 527 -37.61 11.35 32.45
N PRO A 528 -38.28 12.46 32.83
CA PRO A 528 -38.27 13.69 32.04
C PRO A 528 -36.90 14.39 31.99
N ALA A 529 -35.93 13.96 32.79
CA ALA A 529 -34.54 14.42 32.70
C ALA A 529 -33.72 13.70 31.62
N VAL A 530 -34.16 12.52 31.16
CA VAL A 530 -33.48 11.70 30.16
C VAL A 530 -33.96 12.11 28.77
N TYR A 531 -33.01 12.44 27.90
CA TYR A 531 -33.31 12.81 26.51
C TYR A 531 -33.54 11.56 25.65
N LYS A 532 -32.67 10.56 25.79
CA LYS A 532 -32.74 9.33 24.99
C LYS A 532 -31.99 8.17 25.64
N CYS A 533 -32.59 6.99 25.63
CA CYS A 533 -31.90 5.74 25.95
C CYS A 533 -31.29 5.14 24.67
N LEU A 534 -30.04 4.69 24.78
CA LEU A 534 -29.25 4.09 23.70
C LEU A 534 -28.73 2.71 24.12
N PRO A 535 -28.59 1.76 23.18
CA PRO A 535 -28.15 0.41 23.52
C PRO A 535 -26.70 0.45 23.98
N TYR A 536 -26.41 -0.23 25.08
CA TYR A 536 -25.03 -0.42 25.53
C TYR A 536 -24.23 -1.25 24.53
N SER A 537 -22.96 -0.87 24.32
CA SER A 537 -21.94 -1.66 23.65
C SER A 537 -20.58 -1.45 24.32
N PRO A 538 -19.65 -2.42 24.27
CA PRO A 538 -18.33 -2.25 24.88
C PRO A 538 -17.54 -1.02 24.40
N GLN A 539 -17.88 -0.48 23.22
CA GLN A 539 -17.25 0.70 22.64
C GLN A 539 -17.53 1.98 23.46
N VAL A 540 -18.67 2.06 24.16
CA VAL A 540 -19.02 3.23 24.99
C VAL A 540 -18.31 3.26 26.36
N GLU A 541 -17.48 2.26 26.64
CA GLU A 541 -16.59 2.26 27.81
C GLU A 541 -15.32 3.10 27.56
N ASN A 542 -15.00 3.42 26.31
CA ASN A 542 -13.84 4.24 25.98
C ASN A 542 -14.14 5.74 26.18
N VAL A 543 -13.83 6.24 27.37
CA VAL A 543 -14.05 7.66 27.74
C VAL A 543 -13.36 8.63 26.79
N LEU A 544 -12.13 8.35 26.35
CA LEU A 544 -11.40 9.20 25.39
C LEU A 544 -12.05 9.22 24.00
N GLY A 545 -12.67 8.10 23.61
CA GLY A 545 -13.46 8.00 22.39
C GLY A 545 -14.76 8.80 22.47
N LEU A 546 -15.38 8.88 23.65
CA LEU A 546 -16.65 9.59 23.82
C LEU A 546 -16.51 11.08 24.17
N GLU A 547 -15.59 11.45 25.07
CA GLU A 547 -15.37 12.85 25.49
C GLU A 547 -14.39 13.59 24.58
N GLY A 548 -13.56 12.86 23.82
CA GLY A 548 -12.52 13.45 22.99
C GLY A 548 -11.13 13.41 23.62
N ALA A 549 -10.11 13.54 22.77
CA ALA A 549 -8.70 13.62 23.16
C ALA A 549 -7.88 14.26 22.03
N GLY A 550 -7.05 15.25 22.36
CA GLY A 550 -6.23 15.95 21.36
C GLY A 550 -7.09 16.66 20.31
N ALA A 551 -6.92 16.32 19.03
CA ALA A 551 -7.71 16.90 17.92
C ALA A 551 -9.12 16.28 17.79
N HIS A 552 -9.38 15.14 18.43
CA HIS A 552 -10.68 14.49 18.42
C HIS A 552 -11.60 15.15 19.46
N LYS A 553 -12.73 15.71 19.01
CA LYS A 553 -13.68 16.45 19.88
C LYS A 553 -14.64 15.57 20.69
N GLY A 554 -14.71 14.26 20.42
CA GLY A 554 -15.67 13.39 21.07
C GLY A 554 -17.12 13.58 20.58
N PHE A 555 -18.03 12.78 21.13
CA PHE A 555 -19.47 12.85 20.91
C PHE A 555 -20.23 13.50 22.06
N PHE A 556 -19.62 13.53 23.25
CA PHE A 556 -20.20 14.01 24.51
C PHE A 556 -19.26 14.99 25.19
N GLU A 557 -19.82 15.97 25.89
CA GLU A 557 -19.01 16.91 26.68
C GLU A 557 -18.63 16.31 28.03
N MET A 558 -19.46 15.39 28.54
CA MET A 558 -19.21 14.62 29.77
C MET A 558 -19.82 13.24 29.63
N VAL A 559 -19.11 12.21 30.07
CA VAL A 559 -19.62 10.85 30.20
C VAL A 559 -19.38 10.33 31.59
N PHE A 560 -20.46 9.94 32.26
CA PHE A 560 -20.43 9.33 33.57
C PHE A 560 -20.51 7.81 33.45
N HIS A 561 -19.65 7.09 34.16
CA HIS A 561 -19.67 5.62 34.29
C HIS A 561 -19.92 5.23 35.74
N PRO A 562 -21.15 5.38 36.28
CA PRO A 562 -21.44 5.13 37.69
C PRO A 562 -21.10 3.70 38.14
N HIS A 563 -21.08 2.76 37.19
CA HIS A 563 -20.80 1.34 37.42
C HIS A 563 -19.30 1.02 37.56
N ILE A 564 -18.41 1.98 37.29
CA ILE A 564 -16.95 1.80 37.36
C ILE A 564 -16.42 2.54 38.60
N THR A 565 -15.93 1.79 39.59
CA THR A 565 -15.26 2.36 40.76
C THR A 565 -13.75 2.56 40.48
N THR A 566 -13.25 3.77 40.73
CA THR A 566 -11.90 4.31 40.41
C THR A 566 -10.77 3.60 41.19
N GLN A 567 -9.61 3.21 40.61
CA GLN A 567 -8.44 4.05 40.23
C GLN A 567 -7.76 3.61 38.92
N LYS A 568 -8.25 2.56 38.24
CA LYS A 568 -7.60 1.98 37.04
C LYS A 568 -8.14 2.52 35.72
N ASN A 569 -9.36 3.07 35.70
CA ASN A 569 -10.04 3.57 34.52
C ASN A 569 -10.27 5.07 34.65
N LEU A 570 -10.05 5.81 33.56
CA LEU A 570 -10.35 7.24 33.45
C LEU A 570 -11.86 7.43 33.46
N SER A 571 -12.41 8.11 34.48
CA SER A 571 -13.85 8.38 34.58
C SER A 571 -14.18 9.77 35.15
N PHE A 572 -13.22 10.69 35.13
CA PHE A 572 -13.30 11.99 35.80
C PHE A 572 -12.84 13.19 34.94
N MET A 573 -12.59 12.99 33.63
CA MET A 573 -12.08 14.05 32.76
C MET A 573 -13.13 15.13 32.49
N HIS A 574 -14.29 14.74 31.96
CA HIS A 574 -15.47 15.59 31.78
C HIS A 574 -15.16 16.93 31.08
N ASN A 575 -14.17 16.93 30.19
CA ASN A 575 -13.60 18.09 29.50
C ASN A 575 -13.36 19.33 30.38
N GLY A 576 -13.13 19.15 31.69
CA GLY A 576 -12.92 20.24 32.65
C GLY A 576 -14.14 21.12 32.94
N ILE A 577 -15.35 20.69 32.54
CA ILE A 577 -16.60 21.45 32.74
C ILE A 577 -17.47 20.91 33.89
N ASN A 578 -16.94 19.94 34.66
CA ASN A 578 -17.66 19.34 35.78
C ASN A 578 -17.92 20.37 36.89
N LYS A 579 -19.14 20.34 37.43
CA LYS A 579 -19.57 21.17 38.57
C LYS A 579 -19.53 20.33 39.84
N HIS A 580 -19.15 20.96 40.96
CA HIS A 580 -19.27 20.36 42.29
C HIS A 580 -20.47 20.97 43.01
N GLN A 581 -21.33 20.11 43.59
CA GLN A 581 -22.50 20.56 44.35
C GLN A 581 -22.10 21.09 45.75
N PHE A 582 -20.94 20.69 46.23
CA PHE A 582 -20.39 21.11 47.51
C PHE A 582 -19.34 22.21 47.29
N SER A 583 -19.42 23.29 48.08
CA SER A 583 -18.33 24.23 48.19
C SER A 583 -17.18 23.53 48.89
N LEU A 584 -16.12 23.20 48.14
CA LEU A 584 -14.86 22.79 48.72
C LEU A 584 -14.21 24.07 49.26
N ILE A 585 -14.33 24.29 50.58
CA ILE A 585 -13.64 25.36 51.30
C ILE A 585 -12.20 24.92 51.53
#